data_AF-Q5KC93-F1
#
_entry.id   AF-Q5KC93-F1
#
_cell.length_a   1.000
_cell.length_b   1.000
_cell.length_c   1.000
_cell.angle_alpha   90.00
_cell.angle_beta   90.00
_cell.angle_gamma   90.00
#
_symmetry.space_group_name_H-M   'P 1'
#
loop_
_entity.id
_entity.type
_entity.pdbx_description
1 polymer ?
#
loop_
_entity_poly.entity_id
_entity_poly.type
_entity_poly.pdbx_seq_one_letter_code
_entity_poly.pdbx_strand_id
1 'polypeptide(L)'
;MADKSKTERPSWNKEEYATKAKEKDKEAYEHAKATEESLAKGHAPKKQSQYDDLPKPTELLKARTEDLGLTKNLNKTMLVTTTTTGKGPRGAGFYCELCNRTFKDSLAYLDHINGRLHLLKLGQSTHVERSTLSQVRAKIASLRAATHQKVTAQNFDFQSRLKAVKNAQEAERERRKDERRRKKMEREKREERRRMGILDDDEGNRDESGEKMDVDGAEKDVKDGKKDKRQERKEKREQQVKDQQRDREVEKAIRENEDMSTMMGFGGFGTSKRK
;
A
#
# COMPACT_ATOMS: atom_id res chain seq x y z
N MET A 1 -13.97 36.75 45.30
CA MET A 1 -13.55 35.41 45.78
C MET A 1 -14.76 34.51 45.64
N ALA A 2 -14.87 33.78 44.54
CA ALA A 2 -16.02 32.92 44.26
C ALA A 2 -15.95 31.67 45.15
N ASP A 3 -16.99 31.46 45.93
CA ASP A 3 -17.14 30.38 46.89
C ASP A 3 -17.19 29.03 46.14
N LYS A 4 -16.18 28.19 46.34
CA LYS A 4 -16.12 26.86 45.73
C LYS A 4 -17.11 25.97 46.49
N SER A 5 -18.26 25.70 45.88
CA SER A 5 -19.27 24.78 46.38
C SER A 5 -18.63 23.47 46.87
N LYS A 6 -18.83 23.20 48.16
CA LYS A 6 -18.37 22.02 48.89
C LYS A 6 -18.69 20.75 48.10
N THR A 7 -17.67 19.94 47.82
CA THR A 7 -17.84 18.62 47.20
C THR A 7 -18.55 17.68 48.18
N GLU A 8 -19.87 17.58 48.03
CA GLU A 8 -20.69 16.65 48.81
C GLU A 8 -20.40 15.20 48.37
N ARG A 9 -20.28 14.31 49.36
CA ARG A 9 -20.07 12.88 49.12
C ARG A 9 -21.30 12.31 48.41
N PRO A 10 -21.15 11.42 47.40
CA PRO A 10 -22.29 10.84 46.70
C PRO A 10 -23.29 10.21 47.68
N SER A 11 -24.47 10.82 47.79
CA SER A 11 -25.57 10.30 48.60
C SER A 11 -26.31 9.23 47.81
N TRP A 12 -26.35 8.01 48.35
CA TRP A 12 -27.10 6.90 47.74
C TRP A 12 -28.59 7.16 47.89
N ASN A 13 -29.34 7.20 46.78
CA ASN A 13 -30.78 7.38 46.80
C ASN A 13 -31.49 6.08 47.24
N LYS A 14 -31.85 5.98 48.52
CA LYS A 14 -32.44 4.77 49.12
C LYS A 14 -33.68 4.26 48.40
N GLU A 15 -34.49 5.15 47.82
CA GLU A 15 -35.73 4.77 47.13
C GLU A 15 -35.44 4.05 45.82
N GLU A 16 -34.47 4.54 45.03
CA GLU A 16 -34.04 3.90 43.78
C GLU A 16 -33.40 2.52 44.04
N TYR A 17 -32.62 2.39 45.11
CA TYR A 17 -32.08 1.08 45.49
C TYR A 17 -33.17 0.13 46.01
N ALA A 18 -34.20 0.66 46.67
CA ALA A 18 -35.34 -0.14 47.12
C ALA A 18 -36.22 -0.61 45.95
N THR A 19 -36.46 0.22 44.93
CA THR A 19 -37.18 -0.20 43.73
C THR A 19 -36.38 -1.25 42.94
N LYS A 20 -35.08 -1.02 42.77
CA LYS A 20 -34.18 -1.97 42.09
C LYS A 20 -34.03 -3.30 42.83
N ALA A 21 -34.09 -3.28 44.17
CA ALA A 21 -34.13 -4.51 44.97
C ALA A 21 -35.45 -5.28 44.74
N LYS A 22 -36.59 -4.58 44.78
CA LYS A 22 -37.91 -5.18 44.51
C LYS A 22 -38.02 -5.75 43.09
N GLU A 23 -37.42 -5.09 42.09
CA GLU A 23 -37.37 -5.62 40.73
C GLU A 23 -36.54 -6.91 40.65
N LYS A 24 -35.35 -6.93 41.26
CA LYS A 24 -34.53 -8.14 41.35
C LYS A 24 -35.22 -9.29 42.08
N ASP A 25 -35.95 -8.99 43.16
CA ASP A 25 -36.69 -10.01 43.92
C ASP A 25 -37.85 -10.60 43.09
N LYS A 26 -38.54 -9.77 42.29
CA LYS A 26 -39.57 -10.23 41.34
C LYS A 26 -38.98 -11.08 40.23
N GLU A 27 -37.87 -10.64 39.62
CA GLU A 27 -37.17 -11.41 38.57
C GLU A 27 -36.68 -12.77 39.11
N ALA A 28 -36.12 -12.80 40.33
CA ALA A 28 -35.69 -14.03 40.97
C ALA A 28 -36.86 -14.98 41.27
N TYR A 29 -37.99 -14.44 41.72
CA TYR A 29 -39.21 -15.21 41.96
C TYR A 29 -39.79 -15.81 40.67
N GLU A 30 -39.87 -15.01 39.60
CA GLU A 30 -40.32 -15.48 38.28
C GLU A 30 -39.39 -16.55 37.71
N HIS A 31 -38.07 -16.39 37.88
CA HIS A 31 -37.09 -17.39 37.47
C HIS A 31 -37.20 -18.69 38.29
N ALA A 32 -37.43 -18.59 39.60
CA ALA A 32 -37.66 -19.75 40.47
C ALA A 32 -38.93 -20.52 40.03
N LYS A 33 -40.01 -19.79 39.73
CA LYS A 33 -41.25 -20.37 39.21
C LYS A 33 -41.05 -21.04 37.85
N ALA A 34 -40.36 -20.40 36.91
CA ALA A 34 -40.04 -20.98 35.60
C ALA A 34 -39.15 -22.23 35.71
N THR A 35 -38.26 -22.25 36.71
CA THR A 35 -37.43 -23.40 37.05
C THR A 35 -38.29 -24.56 37.57
N GLU A 36 -39.18 -24.30 38.53
CA GLU A 36 -40.11 -25.28 39.08
C GLU A 36 -41.05 -25.85 38.01
N GLU A 37 -41.59 -25.00 37.12
CA GLU A 37 -42.41 -25.45 35.99
C GLU A 37 -41.63 -26.29 34.97
N SER A 38 -40.34 -26.03 34.77
CA SER A 38 -39.49 -26.84 33.87
C SER A 38 -39.19 -28.20 34.47
N LEU A 39 -38.92 -28.24 35.79
CA LEU A 39 -38.73 -29.46 36.57
C LEU A 39 -40.03 -30.30 36.61
N ALA A 40 -41.18 -29.66 36.81
CA ALA A 40 -42.50 -30.31 36.77
C ALA A 40 -42.82 -30.90 35.38
N LYS A 41 -42.33 -30.27 34.31
CA LYS A 41 -42.40 -30.78 32.92
C LYS A 41 -41.31 -31.80 32.60
N GLY A 42 -40.46 -32.19 33.56
CA GLY A 42 -39.39 -33.18 33.39
C GLY A 42 -38.18 -32.69 32.58
N HIS A 43 -38.08 -31.38 32.31
CA HIS A 43 -36.94 -30.79 31.63
C HIS A 43 -35.93 -30.21 32.64
N ALA A 44 -34.64 -30.29 32.31
CA ALA A 44 -33.59 -29.69 33.12
C ALA A 44 -33.80 -28.16 33.23
N PRO A 45 -33.49 -27.54 34.38
CA PRO A 45 -33.62 -26.11 34.57
C PRO A 45 -32.76 -25.35 33.56
N LYS A 46 -33.38 -24.46 32.79
CA LYS A 46 -32.66 -23.63 31.82
C LYS A 46 -31.78 -22.63 32.59
N LYS A 47 -30.47 -22.67 32.36
CA LYS A 47 -29.58 -21.61 32.86
C LYS A 47 -29.80 -20.37 32.01
N GLN A 48 -30.43 -19.33 32.57
CA GLN A 48 -30.48 -18.03 31.90
C GLN A 48 -29.06 -17.50 31.75
N SER A 49 -28.64 -17.33 30.50
CA SER A 49 -27.42 -16.59 30.21
C SER A 49 -27.80 -15.12 30.04
N GLN A 50 -26.91 -14.20 30.45
CA GLN A 50 -27.02 -12.77 30.15
C GLN A 50 -27.13 -12.49 28.63
N TYR A 51 -26.93 -13.50 27.79
CA TYR A 51 -26.99 -13.41 26.33
C TYR A 51 -28.35 -13.81 25.74
N ASP A 52 -29.27 -14.37 26.53
CA ASP A 52 -30.61 -14.77 26.06
C ASP A 52 -31.55 -13.56 25.87
N ASP A 53 -31.29 -12.46 26.58
CA ASP A 53 -32.04 -11.20 26.46
C ASP A 53 -31.55 -10.32 25.29
N LEU A 54 -30.47 -10.71 24.61
CA LEU A 54 -29.98 -9.95 23.47
C LEU A 54 -30.82 -10.24 22.22
N PRO A 55 -31.12 -9.21 21.41
CA PRO A 55 -31.88 -9.38 20.18
C PRO A 55 -31.20 -10.43 19.30
N LYS A 56 -32.00 -11.36 18.79
CA LYS A 56 -31.51 -12.43 17.92
C LYS A 56 -30.85 -11.79 16.68
N PRO A 57 -29.63 -12.18 16.32
CA PRO A 57 -28.89 -11.55 15.23
C PRO A 57 -29.62 -11.77 13.91
N THR A 58 -30.16 -10.69 13.34
CA THR A 58 -30.93 -10.70 12.09
C THR A 58 -30.08 -10.43 10.86
N GLU A 59 -28.86 -9.91 11.03
CA GLU A 59 -28.00 -9.59 9.88
C GLU A 59 -26.93 -10.67 9.63
N LEU A 60 -26.64 -10.93 8.35
CA LEU A 60 -25.58 -11.82 7.91
C LEU A 60 -24.21 -11.12 8.01
N LEU A 61 -23.14 -11.90 8.12
CA LEU A 61 -21.80 -11.37 8.36
C LEU A 61 -21.36 -10.47 7.21
N LYS A 62 -21.17 -9.17 7.49
CA LYS A 62 -20.66 -8.18 6.53
C LYS A 62 -19.14 -8.08 6.64
N ALA A 63 -18.47 -7.91 5.51
CA ALA A 63 -17.03 -7.64 5.50
C ALA A 63 -16.75 -6.26 6.11
N ARG A 64 -15.74 -6.16 6.96
CA ARG A 64 -15.35 -4.88 7.57
C ARG A 64 -14.72 -3.96 6.53
N THR A 65 -15.22 -2.73 6.44
CA THR A 65 -14.73 -1.69 5.51
C THR A 65 -13.69 -0.77 6.14
N GLU A 66 -13.63 -0.72 7.47
CA GLU A 66 -12.74 0.16 8.22
C GLU A 66 -11.53 -0.59 8.79
N ASP A 67 -10.37 0.03 8.68
CA ASP A 67 -9.13 -0.48 9.24
C ASP A 67 -9.13 -0.35 10.77
N LEU A 68 -8.96 -1.47 11.46
CA LEU A 68 -8.98 -1.56 12.92
C LEU A 68 -7.83 -0.81 13.63
N GLY A 69 -6.89 -0.21 12.89
CA GLY A 69 -5.83 0.60 13.48
C GLY A 69 -4.89 -0.15 14.42
N LEU A 70 -4.64 -1.45 14.18
CA LEU A 70 -3.77 -2.29 15.01
C LEU A 70 -2.33 -1.75 15.12
N THR A 71 -1.90 -0.95 14.14
CA THR A 71 -0.54 -0.42 14.03
C THR A 71 -0.31 0.91 14.75
N LYS A 72 -1.35 1.53 15.33
CA LYS A 72 -1.28 2.88 15.92
C LYS A 72 -0.31 2.99 17.11
N ASN A 73 -0.01 1.86 17.75
CA ASN A 73 0.85 1.76 18.93
C ASN A 73 2.21 1.11 18.63
N LEU A 74 2.57 0.93 17.36
CA LEU A 74 3.91 0.46 17.01
C LEU A 74 4.95 1.50 17.46
N ASN A 75 6.01 1.02 18.10
CA ASN A 75 7.15 1.80 18.60
C ASN A 75 6.83 2.86 19.68
N LYS A 76 5.63 2.83 20.30
CA LYS A 76 5.27 3.71 21.42
C LYS A 76 5.28 2.93 22.74
N THR A 77 6.08 3.38 23.71
CA THR A 77 6.05 2.86 25.08
C THR A 77 5.00 3.62 25.89
N MET A 78 3.94 2.92 26.32
CA MET A 78 2.89 3.49 27.16
C MET A 78 3.05 3.00 28.61
N LEU A 79 2.88 3.91 29.56
CA LEU A 79 2.89 3.55 30.99
C LEU A 79 1.66 2.70 31.30
N VAL A 80 1.87 1.43 31.66
CA VAL A 80 0.80 0.48 31.95
C VAL A 80 0.42 0.57 33.43
N THR A 81 -0.70 1.21 33.75
CA THR A 81 -1.27 1.14 35.11
C THR A 81 -1.95 -0.21 35.30
N THR A 82 -1.27 -1.14 35.96
CA THR A 82 -1.76 -2.51 36.26
C THR A 82 -2.74 -2.57 37.43
N THR A 83 -3.13 -1.43 38.02
CA THR A 83 -3.88 -1.36 39.28
C THR A 83 -5.36 -1.76 39.17
N THR A 84 -5.93 -1.90 37.96
CA THR A 84 -7.33 -2.33 37.80
C THR A 84 -7.41 -3.66 37.05
N THR A 85 -7.25 -4.76 37.78
CA THR A 85 -7.58 -6.11 37.33
C THR A 85 -9.11 -6.25 37.25
N GLY A 86 -9.72 -5.66 36.22
CA GLY A 86 -11.16 -5.67 36.04
C GLY A 86 -11.61 -4.97 34.77
N LYS A 87 -12.75 -5.41 34.23
CA LYS A 87 -13.46 -4.92 33.04
C LYS A 87 -13.60 -3.39 33.05
N GLY A 88 -12.55 -2.68 32.63
CA GLY A 88 -12.47 -1.23 32.64
C GLY A 88 -11.59 -0.73 31.49
N PRO A 89 -11.87 0.47 30.96
CA PRO A 89 -11.27 0.99 29.72
C PRO A 89 -9.81 1.44 29.83
N ARG A 90 -9.09 1.08 30.90
CA ARG A 90 -7.82 1.77 31.28
C ARG A 90 -6.61 0.86 31.44
N GLY A 91 -6.63 -0.32 30.81
CA GLY A 91 -5.44 -1.16 30.65
C GLY A 91 -4.75 -0.90 29.31
N ALA A 92 -3.42 -1.09 29.24
CA ALA A 92 -2.70 -1.06 27.98
C ALA A 92 -3.16 -2.21 27.08
N GLY A 93 -3.55 -1.89 25.84
CA GLY A 93 -4.04 -2.85 24.86
C GLY A 93 -5.06 -2.26 23.89
N PHE A 94 -5.61 -3.11 23.03
CA PHE A 94 -6.73 -2.79 22.15
C PHE A 94 -8.05 -2.85 22.92
N TYR A 95 -8.82 -1.77 22.91
CA TYR A 95 -10.10 -1.69 23.61
C TYR A 95 -11.27 -1.93 22.67
N CYS A 96 -12.20 -2.80 23.08
CA CYS A 96 -13.47 -3.02 22.40
C CYS A 96 -14.59 -2.31 23.16
N GLU A 97 -15.19 -1.28 22.55
CA GLU A 97 -16.26 -0.46 23.15
C GLU A 97 -17.55 -1.26 23.38
N LEU A 98 -17.90 -2.17 22.46
CA LEU A 98 -19.14 -2.96 22.54
C LEU A 98 -19.11 -4.00 23.66
N CYS A 99 -17.91 -4.47 24.01
CA CYS A 99 -17.74 -5.51 25.01
C CYS A 99 -17.16 -5.01 26.33
N ASN A 100 -16.72 -3.74 26.39
CA ASN A 100 -16.02 -3.15 27.53
C ASN A 100 -14.86 -4.03 28.03
N ARG A 101 -14.06 -4.54 27.09
CA ARG A 101 -12.91 -5.42 27.35
C ARG A 101 -11.66 -4.88 26.64
N THR A 102 -10.55 -4.87 27.35
CA THR A 102 -9.21 -4.56 26.83
C THR A 102 -8.45 -5.85 26.53
N PHE A 103 -7.87 -5.96 25.35
CA PHE A 103 -7.04 -7.09 24.90
C PHE A 103 -5.59 -6.63 24.76
N LYS A 104 -4.64 -7.40 25.30
CA LYS A 104 -3.22 -7.05 25.28
C LYS A 104 -2.58 -7.28 23.91
N ASP A 105 -3.04 -8.32 23.21
CA ASP A 105 -2.51 -8.75 21.92
C ASP A 105 -3.44 -8.42 20.77
N SER A 106 -2.87 -8.23 19.57
CA SER A 106 -3.61 -7.98 18.33
C SER A 106 -4.45 -9.18 17.90
N LEU A 107 -3.92 -10.41 18.04
CA LEU A 107 -4.63 -11.64 17.72
C LEU A 107 -5.84 -11.83 18.64
N ALA A 108 -5.65 -11.64 19.95
CA ALA A 108 -6.74 -11.73 20.92
C ALA A 108 -7.85 -10.71 20.66
N TYR A 109 -7.50 -9.51 20.19
CA TYR A 109 -8.48 -8.49 19.78
C TYR A 109 -9.24 -8.87 18.50
N LEU A 110 -8.54 -9.42 17.50
CA LEU A 110 -9.16 -9.89 16.25
C LEU A 110 -10.10 -11.09 16.50
N ASP A 111 -9.66 -12.06 17.28
CA ASP A 111 -10.48 -13.21 17.68
C ASP A 111 -11.70 -12.79 18.51
N HIS A 112 -11.54 -11.74 19.32
CA HIS A 112 -12.67 -11.19 20.06
C HIS A 112 -13.73 -10.59 19.13
N ILE A 113 -13.31 -9.78 18.16
CA ILE A 113 -14.22 -9.10 17.23
C ILE A 113 -14.92 -10.08 16.31
N ASN A 114 -14.19 -11.11 15.86
CA ASN A 114 -14.75 -12.18 15.05
C ASN A 114 -15.50 -13.23 15.91
N GLY A 115 -15.47 -13.07 17.24
CA GLY A 115 -16.11 -13.98 18.17
C GLY A 115 -17.63 -13.84 18.16
N ARG A 116 -18.33 -14.98 18.28
CA ARG A 116 -19.80 -15.05 18.31
C ARG A 116 -20.44 -14.06 19.28
N LEU A 117 -19.85 -13.84 20.46
CA LEU A 117 -20.42 -12.94 21.47
C LEU A 117 -20.34 -11.46 21.08
N HIS A 118 -19.30 -11.06 20.35
CA HIS A 118 -19.18 -9.69 19.86
C HIS A 118 -20.13 -9.47 18.68
N LEU A 119 -20.21 -10.44 17.77
CA LEU A 119 -21.15 -10.42 16.65
C LEU A 119 -22.61 -10.46 17.10
N LEU A 120 -22.93 -11.23 18.15
CA LEU A 120 -24.28 -11.25 18.75
C LEU A 120 -24.68 -9.88 19.26
N LYS A 121 -23.77 -9.17 19.94
CA LYS A 121 -24.00 -7.80 20.41
C LYS A 121 -24.14 -6.78 19.27
N LEU A 122 -23.48 -7.04 18.13
CA LEU A 122 -23.65 -6.28 16.90
C LEU A 122 -24.94 -6.63 16.14
N GLY A 123 -25.67 -7.69 16.54
CA GLY A 123 -26.82 -8.19 15.81
C GLY A 123 -26.47 -8.93 14.52
N GLN A 124 -25.21 -9.34 14.35
CA GLN A 124 -24.71 -10.09 13.20
C GLN A 124 -24.52 -11.57 13.55
N SER A 125 -24.87 -12.43 12.59
CA SER A 125 -24.58 -13.86 12.67
C SER A 125 -23.18 -14.16 12.13
N THR A 126 -22.62 -15.31 12.50
CA THR A 126 -21.36 -15.81 11.93
C THR A 126 -21.51 -16.40 10.54
N HIS A 127 -22.74 -16.43 10.00
CA HIS A 127 -23.01 -17.02 8.70
C HIS A 127 -22.84 -15.99 7.59
N VAL A 128 -22.06 -16.37 6.58
CA VAL A 128 -21.82 -15.59 5.36
C VAL A 128 -22.78 -16.07 4.27
N GLU A 129 -23.31 -15.15 3.47
CA GLU A 129 -24.07 -15.50 2.27
C GLU A 129 -23.22 -16.25 1.25
N ARG A 130 -23.82 -17.25 0.60
CA ARG A 130 -23.15 -17.95 -0.51
C ARG A 130 -23.08 -17.02 -1.71
N SER A 131 -21.87 -16.81 -2.24
CA SER A 131 -21.65 -15.92 -3.38
C SER A 131 -22.25 -16.48 -4.68
N THR A 132 -22.78 -15.59 -5.53
CA THR A 132 -23.29 -15.94 -6.86
C THR A 132 -22.21 -15.76 -7.95
N LEU A 133 -22.37 -16.40 -9.12
CA LEU A 133 -21.41 -16.31 -10.23
C LEU A 133 -21.21 -14.86 -10.73
N SER A 134 -22.28 -14.05 -10.72
CA SER A 134 -22.21 -12.63 -11.12
C SER A 134 -21.35 -11.82 -10.16
N GLN A 135 -21.50 -12.04 -8.85
CA GLN A 135 -20.69 -11.39 -7.81
C GLN A 135 -19.22 -11.76 -7.93
N VAL A 136 -18.91 -13.03 -8.20
CA VAL A 136 -17.52 -13.50 -8.40
C VAL A 136 -16.90 -12.83 -9.63
N ARG A 137 -17.62 -12.76 -10.76
CA ARG A 137 -17.14 -12.07 -11.98
C ARG A 137 -16.90 -10.58 -11.73
N ALA A 138 -17.80 -9.90 -11.04
CA ALA A 138 -17.64 -8.49 -10.68
C ALA A 138 -16.42 -8.27 -9.77
N LYS A 139 -16.22 -9.15 -8.78
CA LYS A 139 -15.05 -9.07 -7.89
C LYS A 139 -13.75 -9.31 -8.64
N ILE A 140 -13.69 -10.32 -9.52
CA ILE A 140 -12.52 -10.59 -10.37
C ILE A 140 -12.24 -9.39 -11.29
N ALA A 141 -13.26 -8.76 -11.87
CA ALA A 141 -13.09 -7.55 -12.67
C ALA A 141 -12.50 -6.39 -11.85
N SER A 142 -12.98 -6.16 -10.62
CA SER A 142 -12.41 -5.14 -9.73
C SER A 142 -10.95 -5.41 -9.35
N LEU A 143 -10.60 -6.68 -9.10
CA LEU A 143 -9.23 -7.07 -8.79
C LEU A 143 -8.33 -6.92 -10.02
N ARG A 144 -8.80 -7.32 -11.20
CA ARG A 144 -8.09 -7.09 -12.47
C ARG A 144 -7.91 -5.61 -12.77
N ALA A 145 -8.90 -4.78 -12.49
CA ALA A 145 -8.78 -3.33 -12.64
C ALA A 145 -7.76 -2.75 -11.65
N ALA A 146 -7.77 -3.18 -10.39
CA ALA A 146 -6.80 -2.73 -9.39
C ALA A 146 -5.37 -3.21 -9.71
N THR A 147 -5.18 -4.44 -10.18
CA THR A 147 -3.88 -4.93 -10.64
C THR A 147 -3.45 -4.23 -11.93
N HIS A 148 -4.37 -4.01 -12.87
CA HIS A 148 -4.11 -3.23 -14.07
C HIS A 148 -3.69 -1.81 -13.72
N GLN A 149 -4.37 -1.14 -12.79
CA GLN A 149 -3.98 0.20 -12.32
C GLN A 149 -2.58 0.21 -11.72
N LYS A 150 -2.22 -0.78 -10.88
CA LYS A 150 -0.86 -0.91 -10.34
C LYS A 150 0.17 -1.12 -11.46
N VAL A 151 -0.09 -2.03 -12.40
CA VAL A 151 0.79 -2.30 -13.54
C VAL A 151 0.90 -1.08 -14.46
N THR A 152 -0.21 -0.41 -14.75
CA THR A 152 -0.20 0.82 -15.55
C THR A 152 0.53 1.94 -14.82
N ALA A 153 0.36 2.12 -13.52
CA ALA A 153 1.06 3.14 -12.76
C ALA A 153 2.59 2.93 -12.84
N GLN A 154 3.05 1.68 -12.71
CA GLN A 154 4.45 1.33 -12.93
C GLN A 154 4.87 1.61 -14.39
N ASN A 155 4.06 1.21 -15.38
CA ASN A 155 4.35 1.42 -16.80
C ASN A 155 4.34 2.90 -17.21
N PHE A 156 3.48 3.73 -16.61
CA PHE A 156 3.42 5.16 -16.87
C PHE A 156 4.68 5.86 -16.36
N ASP A 157 5.28 5.39 -15.26
CA ASP A 157 6.57 5.89 -14.78
C ASP A 157 7.68 5.58 -15.81
N PHE A 158 7.78 4.33 -16.29
CA PHE A 158 8.76 3.97 -17.33
C PHE A 158 8.54 4.69 -18.67
N GLN A 159 7.30 4.78 -19.14
CA GLN A 159 6.99 5.48 -20.40
C GLN A 159 7.19 6.98 -20.28
N SER A 160 6.87 7.60 -19.14
CA SER A 160 7.12 9.02 -18.91
C SER A 160 8.61 9.31 -18.91
N ARG A 161 9.42 8.45 -18.28
CA ARG A 161 10.89 8.54 -18.30
C ARG A 161 11.47 8.36 -19.70
N LEU A 162 10.98 7.40 -20.49
CA LEU A 162 11.41 7.21 -21.88
C LEU A 162 11.02 8.38 -22.79
N LYS A 163 9.82 8.95 -22.60
CA LYS A 163 9.37 10.14 -23.32
C LYS A 163 10.21 11.37 -22.95
N ALA A 164 10.55 11.54 -21.68
CA ALA A 164 11.42 12.63 -21.23
C ALA A 164 12.83 12.52 -21.85
N VAL A 165 13.41 11.31 -21.91
CA VAL A 165 14.71 11.06 -22.55
C VAL A 165 14.66 11.33 -24.06
N LYS A 166 13.59 10.88 -24.75
CA LYS A 166 13.41 11.16 -26.18
C LYS A 166 13.25 12.66 -26.46
N ASN A 167 12.41 13.35 -25.71
CA ASN A 167 12.19 14.78 -25.88
C ASN A 167 13.46 15.59 -25.57
N ALA A 168 14.24 15.18 -24.57
CA ALA A 168 15.54 15.78 -24.30
C ALA A 168 16.52 15.56 -25.46
N GLN A 169 16.54 14.35 -26.04
CA GLN A 169 17.39 14.03 -27.18
C GLN A 169 16.97 14.77 -28.47
N GLU A 170 15.66 14.94 -28.70
CA GLU A 170 15.12 15.69 -29.83
C GLU A 170 15.37 17.19 -29.67
N ALA A 171 15.15 17.74 -28.48
CA ALA A 171 15.49 19.13 -28.16
C ALA A 171 17.00 19.39 -28.34
N GLU A 172 17.87 18.47 -27.92
CA GLU A 172 19.32 18.55 -28.15
C GLU A 172 19.64 18.57 -29.66
N ARG A 173 18.97 17.72 -30.45
CA ARG A 173 19.14 17.67 -31.92
C ARG A 173 18.63 18.93 -32.60
N GLU A 174 17.51 19.50 -32.15
CA GLU A 174 16.96 20.74 -32.68
C GLU A 174 17.83 21.94 -32.31
N ARG A 175 18.27 22.04 -31.06
CA ARG A 175 19.24 23.06 -30.63
C ARG A 175 20.51 23.01 -31.49
N ARG A 176 21.01 21.81 -31.80
CA ARG A 176 22.17 21.64 -32.70
C ARG A 176 21.88 22.04 -34.15
N LYS A 177 20.66 21.84 -34.65
CA LYS A 177 20.26 22.29 -35.99
C LYS A 177 20.07 23.80 -36.05
N ASP A 178 19.47 24.40 -35.04
CA ASP A 178 19.23 25.83 -34.95
C ASP A 178 20.53 26.60 -34.75
N GLU A 179 21.47 26.07 -33.98
CA GLU A 179 22.81 26.65 -33.87
C GLU A 179 23.55 26.62 -35.23
N ARG A 180 23.42 25.52 -35.99
CA ARG A 180 23.98 25.43 -37.35
C ARG A 180 23.30 26.41 -38.32
N ARG A 181 21.98 26.56 -38.26
CA ARG A 181 21.22 27.52 -39.09
C ARG A 181 21.57 28.96 -38.72
N ARG A 182 21.69 29.27 -37.44
CA ARG A 182 22.09 30.60 -36.94
C ARG A 182 23.50 30.97 -37.39
N LYS A 183 24.47 30.05 -37.26
CA LYS A 183 25.84 30.24 -37.79
C LYS A 183 25.86 30.45 -39.31
N LYS A 184 25.01 29.76 -40.07
CA LYS A 184 24.89 29.96 -41.52
C LYS A 184 24.33 31.34 -41.87
N MET A 185 23.23 31.75 -41.22
CA MET A 185 22.61 33.07 -41.41
C MET A 185 23.55 34.22 -41.00
N GLU A 186 24.34 34.02 -39.94
CA GLU A 186 25.34 34.99 -39.49
C GLU A 186 26.50 35.13 -40.49
N ARG A 187 26.98 34.00 -41.03
CA ARG A 187 27.98 34.00 -42.11
C ARG A 187 27.45 34.69 -43.37
N GLU A 188 26.21 34.42 -43.76
CA GLU A 188 25.57 35.01 -44.94
C GLU A 188 25.36 36.52 -44.75
N LYS A 189 24.92 36.97 -43.56
CA LYS A 189 24.89 38.40 -43.22
C LYS A 189 26.26 39.05 -43.21
N ARG A 190 27.32 38.36 -42.78
CA ARG A 190 28.69 38.87 -42.81
C ARG A 190 29.20 38.99 -44.25
N GLU A 191 28.90 38.01 -45.10
CA GLU A 191 29.22 38.05 -46.53
C GLU A 191 28.41 39.15 -47.26
N GLU A 192 27.14 39.35 -46.91
CA GLU A 192 26.29 40.42 -47.46
C GLU A 192 26.74 41.81 -46.99
N ARG A 193 27.12 41.96 -45.72
CA ARG A 193 27.71 43.20 -45.17
C ARG A 193 29.01 43.56 -45.88
N ARG A 194 29.87 42.56 -46.16
CA ARG A 194 31.07 42.71 -47.00
C ARG A 194 30.71 43.07 -48.45
N ARG A 195 29.65 42.49 -49.01
CA ARG A 195 29.18 42.76 -50.38
C ARG A 195 28.59 44.17 -50.54
N MET A 196 27.98 44.71 -49.49
CA MET A 196 27.46 46.09 -49.44
C MET A 196 28.52 47.14 -49.04
N GLY A 197 29.81 46.77 -48.97
CA GLY A 197 30.90 47.75 -48.81
C GLY A 197 31.05 48.36 -47.43
N ILE A 198 30.40 47.81 -46.40
CA ILE A 198 30.61 48.19 -45.00
C ILE A 198 31.77 47.34 -44.49
N LEU A 199 32.96 47.94 -44.39
CA LEU A 199 34.12 47.35 -43.71
C LEU A 199 33.78 47.27 -42.22
N ASP A 200 33.79 46.07 -41.64
CA ASP A 200 33.82 45.92 -40.19
C ASP A 200 35.22 46.38 -39.73
N ASP A 201 35.34 47.62 -39.24
CA ASP A 201 36.48 48.08 -38.44
C ASP A 201 36.45 47.35 -37.09
N ASP A 202 36.95 46.13 -37.06
CA ASP A 202 37.33 45.43 -35.84
C ASP A 202 38.86 45.28 -35.86
N GLU A 203 39.54 46.38 -35.49
CA GLU A 203 40.89 46.32 -34.97
C GLU A 203 40.89 45.50 -33.67
N GLY A 204 41.68 44.44 -33.64
CA GLY A 204 42.15 43.84 -32.39
C GLY A 204 41.77 42.38 -32.16
N ASN A 205 42.46 41.46 -32.83
CA ASN A 205 43.39 40.56 -32.13
C ASN A 205 44.15 39.70 -33.14
N ARG A 206 45.39 40.09 -33.42
CA ARG A 206 46.34 39.38 -34.28
C ARG A 206 47.44 38.86 -33.37
N ASP A 207 47.30 37.62 -32.89
CA ASP A 207 48.44 36.86 -32.39
C ASP A 207 48.87 35.88 -33.48
N GLU A 208 50.00 36.23 -34.08
CA GLU A 208 50.81 35.38 -34.95
C GLU A 208 51.57 34.35 -34.10
N SER A 209 51.50 33.08 -34.50
CA SER A 209 52.70 32.25 -34.56
C SER A 209 52.49 31.19 -35.63
N GLY A 210 53.14 31.39 -36.78
CA GLY A 210 53.27 30.37 -37.80
C GLY A 210 54.09 29.21 -37.25
N GLU A 211 53.54 28.01 -37.30
CA GLU A 211 54.28 26.77 -37.11
C GLU A 211 54.05 25.87 -38.33
N LYS A 212 55.16 25.66 -39.04
CA LYS A 212 55.51 24.63 -40.01
C LYS A 212 54.40 23.70 -40.52
N MET A 213 54.29 23.65 -41.85
CA MET A 213 53.80 22.48 -42.55
C MET A 213 54.74 21.29 -42.30
N ASP A 214 54.45 20.48 -41.28
CA ASP A 214 54.99 19.13 -41.15
C ASP A 214 53.92 18.12 -41.60
N VAL A 215 54.21 17.43 -42.71
CA VAL A 215 53.46 16.31 -43.25
C VAL A 215 53.72 15.08 -42.36
N ASP A 216 53.17 15.06 -41.14
CA ASP A 216 53.18 13.88 -40.25
C ASP A 216 52.02 13.89 -39.22
N GLY A 217 51.07 14.83 -39.30
CA GLY A 217 49.91 14.92 -38.40
C GLY A 217 48.78 13.92 -38.70
N ALA A 218 48.68 13.43 -39.95
CA ALA A 218 47.56 12.58 -40.37
C ALA A 218 47.63 11.14 -39.83
N GLU A 219 48.78 10.66 -39.36
CA GLU A 219 48.91 9.31 -38.78
C GLU A 219 48.53 9.22 -37.29
N LYS A 220 48.55 10.35 -36.54
CA LYS A 220 48.16 10.36 -35.12
C LYS A 220 46.63 10.37 -34.95
N ASP A 221 45.91 11.22 -35.67
CA ASP A 221 44.44 11.31 -35.58
C ASP A 221 43.72 10.02 -36.05
N VAL A 222 44.29 9.31 -37.03
CA VAL A 222 43.76 8.02 -37.50
C VAL A 222 44.04 6.87 -36.52
N LYS A 223 45.15 6.93 -35.76
CA LYS A 223 45.48 5.94 -34.72
C LYS A 223 44.63 6.13 -33.47
N ASP A 224 44.37 7.36 -33.05
CA ASP A 224 43.52 7.65 -31.89
C ASP A 224 42.04 7.35 -32.19
N GLY A 225 41.54 7.69 -33.38
CA GLY A 225 40.20 7.26 -33.83
C GLY A 225 40.00 5.74 -33.98
N LYS A 226 41.09 4.98 -34.24
CA LYS A 226 41.06 3.49 -34.26
C LYS A 226 41.05 2.88 -32.85
N LYS A 227 41.69 3.53 -31.87
CA LYS A 227 41.68 3.08 -30.46
C LYS A 227 40.30 3.28 -29.84
N ASP A 228 39.65 4.42 -30.09
CA ASP A 228 38.31 4.71 -29.56
C ASP A 228 37.25 3.75 -30.10
N LYS A 229 37.25 3.46 -31.41
CA LYS A 229 36.34 2.47 -32.00
C LYS A 229 36.54 1.05 -31.45
N ARG A 230 37.75 0.71 -31.01
CA ARG A 230 38.07 -0.60 -30.42
C ARG A 230 37.62 -0.68 -28.96
N GLN A 231 37.76 0.40 -28.20
CA GLN A 231 37.22 0.49 -26.84
C GLN A 231 35.69 0.44 -26.83
N GLU A 232 35.03 1.20 -27.70
CA GLU A 232 33.55 1.21 -27.80
C GLU A 232 32.99 -0.18 -28.18
N ARG A 233 33.68 -0.91 -29.07
CA ARG A 233 33.32 -2.30 -29.40
C ARG A 233 33.52 -3.27 -28.23
N LYS A 234 34.55 -3.06 -27.40
CA LYS A 234 34.82 -3.88 -26.22
C LYS A 234 33.75 -3.65 -25.15
N GLU A 235 33.40 -2.39 -24.89
CA GLU A 235 32.35 -2.01 -23.95
C GLU A 235 30.97 -2.54 -24.38
N LYS A 236 30.60 -2.41 -25.66
CA LYS A 236 29.36 -3.00 -26.19
C LYS A 236 29.29 -4.50 -26.02
N ARG A 237 30.42 -5.20 -26.18
CA ARG A 237 30.50 -6.66 -26.01
C ARG A 237 30.42 -7.07 -24.53
N GLU A 238 31.05 -6.31 -23.63
CA GLU A 238 30.90 -6.52 -22.18
C GLU A 238 29.47 -6.23 -21.70
N GLN A 239 28.83 -5.19 -22.25
CA GLN A 239 27.42 -4.89 -21.99
C GLN A 239 26.52 -6.05 -22.44
N GLN A 240 26.72 -6.55 -23.66
CA GLN A 240 25.98 -7.70 -24.19
C GLN A 240 26.15 -8.98 -23.35
N VAL A 241 27.36 -9.22 -22.82
CA VAL A 241 27.62 -10.38 -21.96
C VAL A 241 26.92 -10.22 -20.61
N LYS A 242 26.91 -9.02 -20.03
CA LYS A 242 26.18 -8.72 -18.79
C LYS A 242 24.67 -8.84 -18.97
N ASP A 243 24.14 -8.37 -20.11
CA ASP A 243 22.72 -8.49 -20.44
C ASP A 243 22.34 -9.98 -20.64
N GLN A 244 23.15 -10.76 -21.36
CA GLN A 244 22.95 -12.21 -21.48
C GLN A 244 23.05 -12.95 -20.15
N GLN A 245 23.91 -12.52 -19.22
CA GLN A 245 23.97 -13.10 -17.88
C GLN A 245 22.70 -12.79 -17.07
N ARG A 246 22.19 -11.56 -17.14
CA ARG A 246 20.92 -11.18 -16.51
C ARG A 246 19.74 -11.95 -17.08
N ASP A 247 19.67 -12.08 -18.41
CA ASP A 247 18.61 -12.86 -19.07
C ASP A 247 18.64 -14.32 -18.62
N ARG A 248 19.84 -14.93 -18.50
CA ARG A 248 20.01 -16.29 -17.96
C ARG A 248 19.61 -16.41 -16.49
N GLU A 249 19.91 -15.40 -15.66
CA GLU A 249 19.48 -15.37 -14.26
C GLU A 249 17.96 -15.25 -14.13
N VAL A 250 17.32 -14.44 -14.98
CA VAL A 250 15.86 -14.31 -15.04
C VAL A 250 15.23 -15.62 -15.51
N GLU A 251 15.76 -16.26 -16.55
CA GLU A 251 15.29 -17.58 -17.00
C GLU A 251 15.43 -18.65 -15.91
N LYS A 252 16.55 -18.64 -15.17
CA LYS A 252 16.76 -19.55 -14.04
C LYS A 252 15.76 -19.29 -12.92
N ALA A 253 15.49 -18.02 -12.58
CA ALA A 253 14.52 -17.65 -11.56
C ALA A 253 13.07 -17.99 -11.98
N ILE A 254 12.72 -17.87 -13.27
CA ILE A 254 11.42 -18.32 -13.79
C ILE A 254 11.29 -19.83 -13.64
N ARG A 255 12.34 -20.58 -13.99
CA ARG A 255 12.36 -22.05 -13.87
C ARG A 255 12.26 -22.50 -12.42
N GLU A 256 12.99 -21.86 -11.51
CA GLU A 256 12.93 -22.15 -10.07
C GLU A 256 11.54 -21.84 -9.49
N ASN A 257 10.87 -20.78 -9.96
CA ASN A 257 9.48 -20.50 -9.56
C ASN A 257 8.47 -21.48 -10.15
N GLU A 258 8.68 -21.95 -11.38
CA GLU A 258 7.84 -22.96 -12.03
C GLU A 258 8.00 -24.34 -11.35
N ASP A 259 9.23 -24.70 -10.98
CA ASP A 259 9.55 -25.92 -10.22
C ASP A 259 9.00 -25.83 -8.78
N MET A 260 9.12 -24.69 -8.09
CA MET A 260 8.49 -24.48 -6.78
C MET A 260 6.96 -24.50 -6.86
N SER A 261 6.36 -23.93 -7.90
CA SER A 261 4.92 -23.99 -8.16
C SER A 261 4.44 -25.43 -8.42
N THR A 262 5.29 -26.24 -9.05
CA THR A 262 5.02 -27.67 -9.30
C THR A 262 5.17 -28.49 -8.01
N MET A 263 6.19 -28.20 -7.19
CA MET A 263 6.45 -28.87 -5.91
C MET A 263 5.41 -28.53 -4.83
N MET A 264 4.82 -27.32 -4.86
CA MET A 264 3.71 -26.91 -3.98
C MET A 264 2.33 -27.37 -4.48
N GLY A 265 2.26 -28.25 -5.50
CA GLY A 265 1.02 -28.89 -5.94
C GLY A 265 0.07 -28.00 -6.76
N PHE A 266 0.54 -26.86 -7.28
CA PHE A 266 -0.29 -25.92 -8.05
C PHE A 266 -0.37 -26.26 -9.55
N GLY A 267 0.42 -27.23 -10.03
CA GLY A 267 0.44 -27.68 -11.43
C GLY A 267 -0.76 -28.52 -11.91
N GLY A 268 -1.77 -28.74 -11.05
CA GLY A 268 -2.89 -29.65 -11.32
C GLY A 268 -4.21 -29.00 -11.75
N PHE A 269 -4.29 -27.67 -11.90
CA PHE A 269 -5.55 -26.98 -12.21
C PHE A 269 -5.53 -26.29 -13.59
N GLY A 270 -5.57 -27.11 -14.65
CA GLY A 270 -6.32 -26.83 -15.88
C GLY A 270 -5.75 -25.86 -16.91
N THR A 271 -5.13 -26.40 -17.97
CA THR A 271 -5.43 -26.00 -19.37
C THR A 271 -5.39 -27.23 -20.29
N SER A 272 -6.50 -27.96 -20.42
CA SER A 272 -6.68 -28.91 -21.52
C SER A 272 -7.01 -28.14 -22.80
N LYS A 273 -5.98 -27.67 -23.51
CA LYS A 273 -6.13 -27.18 -24.88
C LYS A 273 -6.21 -28.40 -25.79
N ARG A 274 -7.45 -28.75 -26.18
CA ARG A 274 -7.76 -29.74 -27.23
C ARG A 274 -6.88 -29.47 -28.46
N LYS A 275 -6.17 -30.50 -28.90
CA LYS A 275 -5.78 -30.68 -30.30
C LYS A 275 -6.95 -31.33 -31.03
#